data_AF-A0A1G7YFX7-F1
#
_entry.id   AF-A0A1G7YFX7-F1
#
_cell.length_a   1.000
_cell.length_b   1.000
_cell.length_c   1.000
_cell.angle_alpha   90.00
_cell.angle_beta   90.00
_cell.angle_gamma   90.00
#
_symmetry.space_group_name_H-M   'P 1'
#
loop_
_entity.id
_entity.type
_entity.pdbx_description
1 polymer ?
#
loop_
_entity_poly.entity_id
_entity_poly.type
_entity_poly.pdbx_seq_one_letter_code
_entity_poly.pdbx_strand_id
1 'polypeptide(L)'
;MAKNQKIEVKGWSISLFKYEKEDYISLTDIAKYKDSAHSDTIIQNWLRNRNTIELLGFWESIYNTNFKPLEFEGFKKQAGLNSFVLTPKRWIEATNAVFNNQDLPQSERLEKLNQIAINQMKSLVNRKQIKP
;
A
#
# COMPACT_ATOMS: atom_id res chain seq x y z
N MET A 1 3.49 -20.98 -16.45
CA MET A 1 2.81 -19.71 -16.80
C MET A 1 1.44 -19.73 -16.13
N ALA A 2 1.24 -18.91 -15.10
CA ALA A 2 0.04 -18.98 -14.26
C ALA A 2 -1.21 -18.50 -15.02
N LYS A 3 -2.32 -19.21 -14.85
CA LYS A 3 -3.62 -18.93 -15.44
C LYS A 3 -4.08 -17.55 -14.94
N ASN A 4 -4.23 -16.56 -15.82
CA ASN A 4 -4.79 -15.25 -15.48
C ASN A 4 -6.27 -15.44 -15.10
N GLN A 5 -6.53 -15.61 -13.80
CA GLN A 5 -7.89 -15.59 -13.28
C GLN A 5 -8.38 -14.13 -13.29
N LYS A 6 -9.66 -13.94 -13.57
CA LYS A 6 -10.30 -12.63 -13.57
C LYS A 6 -11.48 -12.70 -12.61
N ILE A 7 -11.64 -11.67 -11.81
CA ILE A 7 -12.84 -11.49 -10.99
C ILE A 7 -13.68 -10.37 -11.58
N GLU A 8 -14.99 -10.50 -11.47
CA GLU A 8 -15.93 -9.46 -11.87
C GLU A 8 -16.43 -8.74 -10.61
N VAL A 9 -16.19 -7.44 -10.55
CA VAL A 9 -16.59 -6.59 -9.42
C VAL A 9 -17.36 -5.42 -9.99
N LYS A 10 -18.65 -5.31 -9.65
CA LYS A 10 -19.55 -4.26 -10.16
C LYS A 10 -19.57 -4.14 -11.70
N GLY A 11 -19.48 -5.28 -12.40
CA GLY A 11 -19.43 -5.31 -13.88
C GLY A 11 -18.06 -4.98 -14.49
N TRP A 12 -17.01 -4.83 -13.66
CA TRP A 12 -15.64 -4.59 -14.12
C TRP A 12 -14.76 -5.82 -13.94
N SER A 13 -14.01 -6.17 -14.98
CA SER A 13 -13.08 -7.29 -14.94
C SER A 13 -11.75 -6.86 -14.36
N ILE A 14 -11.36 -7.43 -13.23
CA ILE A 14 -10.08 -7.17 -12.56
C ILE A 14 -9.22 -8.42 -12.65
N SER A 15 -7.98 -8.26 -13.13
CA SER A 15 -7.03 -9.37 -13.25
C SER A 15 -6.52 -9.78 -11.87
N LEU A 16 -6.50 -11.08 -11.62
CA LEU A 16 -5.80 -11.70 -10.50
C LEU A 16 -4.46 -12.26 -10.96
N PHE A 17 -3.40 -11.90 -10.24
CA PHE A 17 -2.07 -12.44 -10.44
C PHE A 17 -1.76 -13.43 -9.33
N LYS A 18 -1.30 -14.62 -9.70
CA LYS A 18 -0.81 -15.58 -8.72
C LYS A 18 0.70 -15.45 -8.61
N TYR A 19 1.18 -15.05 -7.45
CA TYR A 19 2.61 -14.99 -7.15
C TYR A 19 2.89 -15.79 -5.88
N GLU A 20 3.81 -16.75 -6.00
CA GLU A 20 4.07 -17.79 -4.99
C GLU A 20 2.78 -18.54 -4.55
N LYS A 21 2.29 -18.26 -3.34
CA LYS A 21 1.12 -18.90 -2.72
C LYS A 21 -0.09 -17.96 -2.59
N GLU A 22 -0.02 -16.77 -3.18
CA GLU A 22 -1.01 -15.73 -2.96
C GLU A 22 -1.58 -15.16 -4.24
N ASP A 23 -2.85 -14.74 -4.14
CA ASP A 23 -3.58 -14.08 -5.20
C ASP A 23 -3.55 -12.56 -4.99
N TYR A 24 -3.07 -11.85 -5.99
CA TYR A 24 -2.92 -10.40 -6.02
C TYR A 24 -3.93 -9.79 -6.97
N ILE A 25 -4.48 -8.65 -6.57
CA ILE A 25 -5.43 -7.91 -7.39
C ILE A 25 -4.70 -6.81 -8.17
N SER A 26 -5.01 -6.68 -9.45
CA SER A 26 -4.45 -5.62 -10.31
C SER A 26 -4.92 -4.22 -9.88
N LEU A 27 -4.03 -3.45 -9.23
CA LEU A 27 -4.30 -2.05 -8.90
C LEU A 27 -4.50 -1.18 -10.14
N THR A 28 -3.83 -1.50 -11.25
CA THR A 28 -4.00 -0.80 -12.52
C THR A 28 -5.41 -1.01 -13.08
N ASP A 29 -5.96 -2.22 -12.99
CA ASP A 29 -7.32 -2.48 -13.47
C ASP A 29 -8.37 -1.82 -12.57
N ILE A 30 -8.11 -1.73 -11.26
CA ILE A 30 -8.94 -0.92 -10.33
C ILE A 30 -8.86 0.57 -10.67
N ALA A 31 -7.67 1.08 -10.99
CA ALA A 31 -7.51 2.48 -11.38
C ALA A 31 -8.24 2.79 -12.69
N LYS A 32 -8.20 1.88 -13.66
CA LYS A 32 -8.92 2.01 -14.94
C LYS A 32 -10.44 2.09 -14.79
N TYR A 33 -11.01 1.49 -13.75
CA TYR A 33 -12.43 1.63 -13.45
C TYR A 33 -12.79 3.09 -13.13
N LYS A 34 -11.89 3.82 -12.46
CA LYS A 34 -12.09 5.24 -12.13
C LYS A 34 -11.77 6.15 -13.32
N ASP A 35 -10.66 5.90 -14.00
CA ASP A 35 -10.26 6.58 -15.23
C ASP A 35 -9.30 5.70 -16.03
N SER A 36 -9.73 5.25 -17.20
CA SER A 36 -8.93 4.37 -18.05
C SER A 36 -7.78 5.08 -18.74
N ALA A 37 -7.90 6.38 -19.02
CA ALA A 37 -6.89 7.19 -19.69
C ALA A 37 -5.78 7.66 -18.71
N HIS A 38 -6.13 7.84 -17.43
CA HIS A 38 -5.23 8.42 -16.42
C HIS A 38 -4.97 7.49 -15.21
N SER A 39 -4.96 6.17 -15.45
CA SER A 39 -4.74 5.15 -14.40
C SER A 39 -3.40 5.30 -13.66
N ASP A 40 -2.34 5.73 -14.35
CA ASP A 40 -1.03 6.01 -13.80
C ASP A 40 -1.07 7.19 -12.81
N THR A 41 -1.81 8.25 -13.16
CA THR A 41 -1.98 9.46 -12.36
C THR A 41 -2.78 9.14 -11.09
N ILE A 42 -3.77 8.24 -11.17
CA ILE A 42 -4.50 7.76 -9.99
C ILE A 42 -3.57 7.04 -9.02
N ILE A 43 -2.72 6.14 -9.52
CA ILE A 43 -1.75 5.40 -8.70
C ILE A 43 -0.73 6.36 -8.07
N GLN A 44 -0.23 7.33 -8.83
CA GLN A 44 0.68 8.36 -8.32
C GLN A 44 0.02 9.21 -7.22
N ASN A 45 -1.26 9.59 -7.40
CA ASN A 45 -1.99 10.34 -6.38
C ASN A 45 -2.18 9.52 -5.09
N TRP A 46 -2.40 8.21 -5.19
CA TRP A 46 -2.41 7.32 -4.03
C TRP A 46 -1.06 7.28 -3.33
N LEU A 47 0.04 7.13 -4.07
CA LEU A 47 1.40 7.11 -3.50
C LEU A 47 1.89 8.49 -3.02
N ARG A 48 1.26 9.59 -3.42
CA ARG A 48 1.52 10.92 -2.84
C ARG A 48 0.88 11.08 -1.46
N ASN A 49 -0.19 10.33 -1.18
CA ASN A 49 -0.93 10.46 0.07
C ASN A 49 -0.05 10.04 1.26
N ARG A 50 0.11 10.95 2.22
CA ARG A 50 0.92 10.72 3.41
C ARG A 50 0.47 9.52 4.23
N ASN A 51 -0.84 9.32 4.38
CA ASN A 51 -1.38 8.17 5.11
C ASN A 51 -1.04 6.86 4.41
N THR A 52 -1.10 6.84 3.07
CA THR A 52 -0.70 5.67 2.28
C THR A 52 0.77 5.36 2.46
N ILE A 53 1.65 6.37 2.41
CA ILE A 53 3.09 6.18 2.59
C ILE A 53 3.44 5.74 4.01
N GLU A 54 2.82 6.34 5.02
CA GLU A 54 3.01 5.92 6.40
C GLU A 54 2.55 4.48 6.62
N LEU A 55 1.37 4.10 6.08
CA LEU A 55 0.88 2.73 6.16
C LEU A 55 1.86 1.73 5.52
N LEU A 56 2.31 2.00 4.29
CA LEU A 56 3.25 1.13 3.58
C LEU A 56 4.58 1.04 4.34
N GLY A 57 5.13 2.15 4.80
CA GLY A 57 6.39 2.17 5.53
C GLY A 57 6.31 1.47 6.88
N PHE A 58 5.21 1.62 7.63
CA PHE A 58 5.00 0.87 8.86
C PHE A 58 4.89 -0.62 8.61
N TRP A 59 4.15 -1.01 7.57
CA TRP A 59 4.04 -2.41 7.17
C TRP A 59 5.42 -3.02 6.89
N GLU A 60 6.19 -2.38 6.01
CA GLU A 60 7.54 -2.84 5.65
C GLU A 60 8.48 -2.85 6.85
N SER A 61 8.43 -1.85 7.74
CA SER A 61 9.28 -1.82 8.95
C SER A 61 9.06 -3.00 9.90
N ILE A 62 7.86 -3.60 9.89
CA ILE A 62 7.51 -4.73 10.76
C ILE A 62 7.87 -6.07 10.10
N TYR A 63 7.67 -6.19 8.79
CA TYR A 63 7.73 -7.49 8.10
C TYR A 63 8.91 -7.66 7.13
N ASN A 64 9.67 -6.60 6.86
CA ASN A 64 10.80 -6.63 5.94
C ASN A 64 12.11 -6.25 6.64
N THR A 65 12.91 -7.26 6.98
CA THR A 65 14.22 -7.09 7.63
C THR A 65 15.22 -6.31 6.77
N ASN A 66 15.05 -6.29 5.44
CA ASN A 66 15.92 -5.58 4.51
C ASN A 66 15.40 -4.18 4.15
N PHE A 67 14.30 -3.74 4.79
CA PHE A 67 13.74 -2.41 4.58
C PHE A 67 14.75 -1.33 4.97
N LYS A 68 14.73 -0.21 4.24
CA LYS A 68 15.63 0.95 4.49
C LYS A 68 14.83 2.09 5.16
N PRO A 69 14.86 2.22 6.50
CA PRO A 69 14.03 3.20 7.21
C PRO A 69 14.43 4.65 6.92
N LEU A 70 15.70 4.89 6.60
CA LEU A 70 16.21 6.23 6.28
C LEU A 70 15.60 6.78 4.99
N GLU A 71 15.54 5.95 3.94
CA GLU A 71 14.93 6.30 2.66
C GLU A 71 13.42 6.54 2.82
N PHE A 72 12.76 5.68 3.61
CA PHE A 72 11.36 5.84 3.97
C PHE A 72 11.09 7.18 4.67
N GLU A 73 11.88 7.55 5.68
CA GLU A 73 11.71 8.84 6.38
C GLU A 73 11.90 10.03 5.42
N GLY A 74 12.78 9.90 4.41
CA GLY A 74 12.90 10.85 3.32
C GLY A 74 11.60 11.03 2.53
N PHE A 75 10.96 9.92 2.13
CA PHE A 75 9.67 9.96 1.42
C PHE A 75 8.54 10.48 2.30
N LYS A 76 8.46 10.04 3.55
CA LYS A 76 7.44 10.45 4.51
C LYS A 76 7.45 11.96 4.78
N LYS A 77 8.63 12.58 4.82
CA LYS A 77 8.77 14.05 4.97
C LYS A 77 8.24 14.82 3.76
N GLN A 78 8.39 14.27 2.55
CA GLN A 78 7.94 14.91 1.31
C GLN A 78 6.50 14.57 0.94
N ALA A 79 5.95 13.47 1.50
CA ALA A 79 4.59 13.03 1.23
C ALA A 79 3.55 14.10 1.59
N GLY A 80 2.58 14.30 0.69
CA GLY A 80 1.57 15.36 0.80
C GLY A 80 1.95 16.69 0.15
N LEU A 81 3.21 16.92 -0.23
CA LEU A 81 3.58 18.10 -1.03
C LEU A 81 3.11 17.92 -2.47
N ASN A 82 2.59 19.00 -3.09
CA ASN A 82 2.15 18.95 -4.50
C ASN A 82 3.28 18.63 -5.48
N SER A 83 4.52 18.99 -5.13
CA SER A 83 5.72 18.68 -5.92
C SER A 83 6.23 17.25 -5.75
N PHE A 84 5.69 16.50 -4.78
CA PHE A 84 6.15 15.14 -4.50
C PHE A 84 5.52 14.15 -5.48
N VAL A 85 6.38 13.49 -6.26
CA VAL A 85 6.01 12.40 -7.17
C VAL A 85 6.75 11.14 -6.76
N LEU A 86 5.99 10.08 -6.51
CA LEU A 86 6.50 8.77 -6.17
C LEU A 86 5.83 7.72 -7.04
N THR A 87 6.64 6.87 -7.65
CA THR A 87 6.19 5.71 -8.43
C THR A 87 6.38 4.43 -7.62
N PRO A 88 5.60 3.35 -7.89
CA PRO A 88 5.81 2.07 -7.22
C PRO A 88 7.24 1.55 -7.39
N LYS A 89 7.81 1.71 -8.58
CA LYS A 89 9.18 1.32 -8.89
C LYS A 89 10.20 2.07 -8.01
N ARG A 90 10.08 3.39 -7.92
CA ARG A 90 10.97 4.22 -7.10
C ARG A 90 10.87 3.86 -5.61
N TRP A 91 9.67 3.58 -5.11
CA TRP A 91 9.46 3.12 -3.74
C TRP A 91 10.21 1.82 -3.48
N ILE A 92 9.97 0.78 -4.30
CA ILE A 92 10.57 -0.54 -4.17
C ILE A 92 12.10 -0.48 -4.20
N GLU A 93 12.67 0.19 -5.20
CA GLU A 93 14.13 0.28 -5.39
C GLU A 93 14.82 1.06 -4.27
N ALA A 94 14.21 2.16 -3.81
CA ALA A 94 14.80 3.01 -2.77
C ALA A 94 14.69 2.37 -1.38
N THR A 95 13.52 1.85 -1.01
CA THR A 95 13.30 1.33 0.34
C THR A 95 13.62 -0.16 0.49
N ASN A 96 13.99 -0.84 -0.60
CA ASN A 96 13.99 -2.30 -0.68
C ASN A 96 12.65 -2.90 -0.26
N ALA A 97 11.52 -2.23 -0.56
CA ALA A 97 10.22 -2.77 -0.22
C ALA A 97 10.05 -4.10 -0.95
N VAL A 98 10.00 -5.17 -0.18
CA VAL A 98 9.76 -6.51 -0.68
C VAL A 98 8.46 -6.97 -0.09
N PHE A 99 7.47 -7.15 -0.97
CA PHE A 99 6.30 -7.97 -0.67
C PHE A 99 6.69 -9.46 -0.73
N ASN A 100 7.83 -9.84 -0.15
CA ASN A 100 8.21 -11.23 0.01
C ASN A 100 7.66 -11.73 1.32
N ASN A 101 6.74 -12.67 1.23
CA ASN A 101 6.02 -13.20 2.36
C ASN A 101 6.38 -14.66 2.52
N GLN A 102 7.56 -14.93 3.05
CA GLN A 102 7.88 -16.30 3.40
C GLN A 102 7.27 -16.73 4.74
N ASP A 103 6.76 -15.80 5.57
CA ASP A 103 6.32 -16.16 6.93
C ASP A 103 4.88 -15.79 7.32
N LEU A 104 4.13 -15.02 6.51
CA LEU A 104 2.77 -14.58 6.93
C LEU A 104 1.73 -14.65 5.80
N PRO A 105 0.67 -15.48 5.90
CA PRO A 105 -0.42 -15.52 4.91
C PRO A 105 -1.24 -14.22 4.81
N GLN A 106 -1.78 -13.91 3.62
CA GLN A 106 -2.65 -12.74 3.35
C GLN A 106 -3.77 -12.55 4.38
N SER A 107 -4.43 -13.60 4.86
CA SER A 107 -5.49 -13.51 5.87
C SER A 107 -4.98 -12.91 7.18
N GLU A 108 -3.81 -13.36 7.64
CA GLU A 108 -3.16 -12.84 8.84
C GLU A 108 -2.68 -11.39 8.65
N ARG A 109 -2.31 -11.03 7.40
CA ARG A 109 -1.97 -9.64 7.09
C ARG A 109 -3.16 -8.70 7.20
N LEU A 110 -4.31 -9.11 6.68
CA LEU A 110 -5.54 -8.33 6.75
C LEU A 110 -5.96 -8.13 8.20
N GLU A 111 -5.83 -9.16 9.03
CA GLU A 111 -6.10 -9.07 10.47
C GLU A 111 -5.14 -8.07 11.16
N LYS A 112 -3.83 -8.17 10.88
CA LYS A 112 -2.83 -7.23 11.41
C LYS A 112 -3.05 -5.79 10.93
N LEU A 113 -3.38 -5.59 9.65
CA LEU A 113 -3.75 -4.28 9.11
C LEU A 113 -4.96 -3.70 9.83
N ASN A 114 -6.00 -4.50 10.04
CA ASN A 114 -7.18 -4.09 10.82
C ASN A 114 -6.81 -3.75 12.26
N GLN A 115 -5.94 -4.54 12.90
CA GLN A 115 -5.48 -4.26 14.26
C GLN A 115 -4.70 -2.94 14.35
N ILE A 116 -3.81 -2.68 13.38
CA ILE A 116 -3.08 -1.41 13.26
C ILE A 116 -4.07 -0.25 13.09
N ALA A 117 -5.04 -0.39 12.17
CA ALA A 117 -6.05 0.65 11.93
C ALA A 117 -6.89 0.93 13.19
N ILE A 118 -7.34 -0.11 13.89
CA ILE A 118 -8.09 0.00 15.16
C ILE A 118 -7.25 0.71 16.22
N ASN A 119 -5.97 0.33 16.38
CA ASN A 119 -5.08 0.94 17.36
C ASN A 119 -4.81 2.42 17.05
N GLN A 120 -4.63 2.77 15.77
CA GLN A 120 -4.53 4.16 15.32
C GLN A 120 -5.80 4.93 15.67
N MET A 121 -6.98 4.40 15.35
CA MET A 121 -8.26 5.03 15.69
C MET A 121 -8.43 5.24 17.21
N LYS A 122 -8.13 4.21 18.03
CA LYS A 122 -8.17 4.32 19.51
C LYS A 122 -7.25 5.43 20.01
N SER A 123 -6.05 5.56 19.46
CA SER A 123 -5.10 6.61 19.84
C SER A 123 -5.61 8.02 19.51
N LEU A 124 -6.32 8.19 18.39
CA LEU A 124 -6.89 9.47 17.96
C LEU A 124 -8.07 9.90 18.83
N VAL A 125 -8.88 8.95 19.30
CA VAL A 125 -9.96 9.22 20.26
C VAL A 125 -9.38 9.67 21.60
N ASN A 126 -8.33 9.01 22.09
CA ASN A 126 -7.70 9.36 23.37
C ASN A 126 -6.98 10.72 23.35
N ARG A 127 -6.46 11.17 22.20
CA ARG A 127 -5.85 12.52 22.08
C ARG A 127 -6.83 13.67 22.31
N LYS A 128 -8.14 13.48 22.09
CA LYS A 128 -9.15 14.54 22.32
C LYS A 128 -9.44 14.84 23.79
N GLN A 129 -8.94 14.02 24.73
CA GLN A 129 -9.07 14.30 26.17
C GLN A 129 -7.97 15.23 26.72
N ILE A 130 -6.98 15.59 25.90
CA ILE A 130 -5.99 16.61 26.25
C ILE A 130 -6.32 17.84 25.41
N LYS A 131 -7.14 18.74 25.97
CA LYS A 131 -7.23 20.13 25.51
C LYS A 131 -6.08 20.95 26.13
N PRO A 132 -5.65 22.05 25.47
CA PRO A 132 -4.43 22.80 25.82
C PRO A 132 -4.41 23.32 27.25
#